data_AF-A0A813NDN2-F1
#
_entry.id   AF-A0A813NDN2-F1
#
_cell.length_a   1.000
_cell.length_b   1.000
_cell.length_c   1.000
_cell.angle_alpha   90.00
_cell.angle_beta   90.00
_cell.angle_gamma   90.00
#
_symmetry.space_group_name_H-M   'P 1'
#
loop_
_entity.id
_entity.type
_entity.pdbx_description
1 polymer ?
#
loop_
_entity_poly.entity_id
_entity_poly.type
_entity_poly.pdbx_seq_one_letter_code
_entity_poly.pdbx_strand_id
1 'polypeptide(L)'
;MTTNDDLTIAELFDFAFDLQQKLEANKIEQKRETFTTAIDRLKSAEEKLDELHLFSDNEDISEVASNELRYFIIYALIGWLYEYRSPDREQRLDDIHSAISYFLKYLHLCKNYGLVQHIPREQHDDNDKYRLHATEDRQTRIQKLKEKKALEKSIAKLREMAQDADRVDDEIKRQLYTEQIKWWIQQAQEDIAALKDEIKLLQFSKDPHLQMTTPTASTNKLPVDGPFTIVTTKDRLYKEAIGGAGYPSVPTMTVQEFYDDLAKRQAQQPAPPPKPAPLSDEQLNEIDDSTHRQNVRLMDEYKDENPRGSGNRYNRS
;
A
#
# COMPACT_ATOMS: atom_id res chain seq x y z
N MET A 1 -7.47 22.30 35.29
CA MET A 1 -6.93 21.88 33.98
C MET A 1 -5.43 21.86 34.16
N THR A 2 -4.79 20.69 34.09
CA THR A 2 -3.33 20.58 34.11
C THR A 2 -2.81 21.25 32.84
N THR A 3 -1.86 22.17 32.98
CA THR A 3 -1.24 22.80 31.81
C THR A 3 -0.24 21.82 31.18
N ASN A 4 -0.01 21.90 29.86
CA ASN A 4 0.94 21.00 29.19
C ASN A 4 2.38 21.18 29.75
N ASP A 5 2.65 22.32 30.38
CA ASP A 5 3.92 22.65 31.01
C ASP A 5 4.20 21.77 32.24
N ASP A 6 3.17 21.35 32.97
CA ASP A 6 3.30 20.51 34.18
C ASP A 6 3.55 19.03 33.87
N LEU A 7 3.27 18.59 32.63
CA LEU A 7 3.36 17.18 32.23
C LEU A 7 4.79 16.78 31.85
N THR A 8 5.16 15.54 32.15
CA THR A 8 6.45 15.00 31.69
C THR A 8 6.44 14.69 30.19
N ILE A 9 7.60 14.69 29.55
CA ILE A 9 7.75 14.27 28.13
C ILE A 9 7.15 12.88 27.93
N ALA A 10 7.30 12.01 28.92
CA ALA A 10 6.76 10.66 28.88
C ALA A 10 5.23 10.67 28.79
N GLU A 11 4.54 11.39 29.66
CA GLU A 11 3.07 11.48 29.66
C GLU A 11 2.51 12.15 28.40
N LEU A 12 3.20 13.18 27.89
CA LEU A 12 2.83 13.85 26.65
C LEU A 12 2.90 12.90 25.46
N PHE A 13 3.99 12.11 25.39
CA PHE A 13 4.21 11.11 24.35
C PHE A 13 3.22 9.94 24.46
N ASP A 14 3.08 9.36 25.64
CA ASP A 14 2.27 8.16 25.87
C ASP A 14 0.80 8.41 25.48
N PHE A 15 0.28 9.62 25.70
CA PHE A 15 -1.07 9.99 25.25
C PHE A 15 -1.26 9.87 23.73
N ALA A 16 -0.33 10.41 22.94
CA ALA A 16 -0.42 10.38 21.49
C ALA A 16 -0.11 8.98 20.93
N PHE A 17 0.81 8.26 21.57
CA PHE A 17 1.15 6.88 21.20
C PHE A 17 -0.02 5.92 21.45
N ASP A 18 -0.71 6.06 22.58
CA ASP A 18 -1.94 5.31 22.87
C ASP A 18 -3.06 5.63 21.88
N LEU A 19 -3.17 6.89 21.46
CA LEU A 19 -4.13 7.32 20.44
C LEU A 19 -3.86 6.62 19.11
N GLN A 20 -2.59 6.56 18.68
CA GLN A 20 -2.18 5.84 17.48
C GLN A 20 -2.56 4.36 17.56
N GLN A 21 -2.21 3.66 18.64
CA GLN A 21 -2.52 2.23 18.79
C GLN A 21 -4.02 1.95 18.77
N LYS A 22 -4.83 2.83 19.36
CA LYS A 22 -6.30 2.69 19.36
C LYS A 22 -6.89 2.87 17.96
N LEU A 23 -6.32 3.76 17.15
CA LEU A 23 -6.73 3.98 15.76
C LEU A 23 -6.34 2.80 14.87
N GLU A 24 -5.12 2.29 14.99
CA GLU A 24 -4.68 1.08 14.26
C GLU A 24 -5.54 -0.14 14.57
N ALA A 25 -5.97 -0.28 15.83
CA ALA A 25 -6.85 -1.35 16.24
C ALA A 25 -8.32 -1.18 15.78
N ASN A 26 -8.65 -0.11 15.03
CA ASN A 26 -10.02 0.29 14.67
C ASN A 26 -10.97 0.35 15.87
N LYS A 27 -10.45 0.66 17.07
CA LYS A 27 -11.23 0.56 18.31
C LYS A 27 -12.06 1.80 18.60
N ILE A 28 -11.93 2.91 17.86
CA ILE A 28 -12.57 4.20 18.21
C ILE A 28 -12.90 5.05 16.97
N GLU A 29 -14.09 5.66 16.93
CA GLU A 29 -14.39 6.89 16.18
C GLU A 29 -13.91 8.10 17.01
N GLN A 30 -12.67 8.56 16.78
CA GLN A 30 -12.07 9.66 17.56
C GLN A 30 -12.58 11.02 17.07
N LYS A 31 -12.91 11.93 18.01
CA LYS A 31 -13.34 13.31 17.69
C LYS A 31 -12.14 14.16 17.25
N ARG A 32 -12.35 15.13 16.34
CA ARG A 32 -11.31 16.07 15.85
C ARG A 32 -10.52 16.75 16.98
N GLU A 33 -11.18 17.12 18.06
CA GLU A 33 -10.57 17.77 19.24
C GLU A 33 -9.46 16.93 19.89
N THR A 34 -9.56 15.60 19.80
CA THR A 34 -8.53 14.69 20.34
C THR A 34 -7.23 14.76 19.54
N PHE A 35 -7.33 14.88 18.21
CA PHE A 35 -6.17 15.03 17.33
C PHE A 35 -5.46 16.36 17.55
N THR A 36 -6.21 17.46 17.66
CA THR A 36 -5.62 18.78 17.97
C THR A 36 -4.92 18.76 19.32
N THR A 37 -5.57 18.20 20.35
CA THR A 37 -4.96 18.07 21.69
C THR A 37 -3.70 17.21 21.66
N ALA A 38 -3.69 16.11 20.90
CA ALA A 38 -2.52 15.24 20.74
C ALA A 38 -1.36 15.96 20.04
N ILE A 39 -1.65 16.74 18.98
CA ILE A 39 -0.66 17.56 18.29
C ILE A 39 -0.06 18.60 19.23
N ASP A 40 -0.89 19.31 20.00
CA ASP A 40 -0.41 20.34 20.94
C ASP A 40 0.47 19.74 22.04
N ARG A 41 0.13 18.55 22.54
CA ARG A 41 0.94 17.81 23.52
C ARG A 41 2.28 17.36 22.95
N LEU A 42 2.29 16.85 21.71
CA LEU A 42 3.54 16.44 21.06
C LEU A 42 4.43 17.62 20.71
N LYS A 43 3.88 18.79 20.35
CA LYS A 43 4.65 20.02 20.19
C LYS A 43 5.26 20.49 21.51
N SER A 44 4.50 20.41 22.60
CA SER A 44 5.04 20.69 23.94
C SER A 44 6.16 19.70 24.31
N ALA A 45 6.06 18.44 23.84
CA ALA A 45 7.11 17.44 24.03
C ALA A 45 8.36 17.72 23.17
N GLU A 46 8.19 18.20 21.93
CA GLU A 46 9.27 18.69 21.05
C GLU A 46 10.03 19.85 21.71
N GLU A 47 9.33 20.87 22.21
CA GLU A 47 9.96 22.02 22.87
C GLU A 47 10.79 21.59 24.09
N LYS A 48 10.23 20.70 24.93
CA LYS A 48 10.94 20.15 26.10
C LYS A 48 12.15 19.28 25.71
N LEU A 49 12.05 18.55 24.60
CA LEU A 49 13.13 17.72 24.07
C LEU A 49 14.30 18.59 23.61
N ASP A 50 14.00 19.70 22.93
CA ASP A 50 14.97 20.69 22.47
C ASP A 50 15.63 21.42 23.65
N GLU A 51 14.86 21.78 24.69
CA GLU A 51 15.39 22.39 25.92
C GLU A 51 16.34 21.46 26.69
N LEU A 52 16.07 20.15 26.68
CA LEU A 52 16.94 19.15 27.29
C LEU A 52 18.15 18.80 26.42
N HIS A 53 18.18 19.25 25.16
CA HIS A 53 19.17 18.87 24.15
C HIS A 53 19.40 17.35 24.10
N LEU A 54 18.29 16.59 24.14
CA LEU A 54 18.36 15.12 24.24
C LEU A 54 19.00 14.46 23.03
N PHE A 55 18.89 15.12 21.87
CA PHE A 55 19.48 14.65 20.62
C PHE A 55 20.46 15.70 20.10
N SER A 56 21.70 15.29 19.89
CA SER A 56 22.72 16.09 19.22
C SER A 56 22.95 15.61 17.78
N ASP A 57 23.40 16.51 16.90
CA ASP A 57 23.69 16.19 15.50
C ASP A 57 24.91 15.30 15.30
N ASN A 58 25.78 15.19 16.31
CA ASN A 58 27.05 14.45 16.22
C ASN A 58 27.04 13.13 17.00
N GLU A 59 25.88 12.66 17.44
CA GLU A 59 25.74 11.41 18.21
C GLU A 59 25.39 10.23 17.29
N ASP A 60 25.84 9.04 17.69
CA ASP A 60 25.40 7.80 17.07
C ASP A 60 24.20 7.21 17.83
N ILE A 61 23.39 6.39 17.16
CA ILE A 61 22.26 5.72 17.81
C ILE A 61 22.71 4.79 18.95
N SER A 62 23.98 4.36 18.91
CA SER A 62 24.60 3.56 19.96
C SER A 62 24.78 4.33 21.28
N GLU A 63 24.79 5.67 21.25
CA GLU A 63 25.06 6.55 22.40
C GLU A 63 23.79 6.99 23.13
N VAL A 64 22.63 6.91 22.46
CA VAL A 64 21.32 7.28 23.03
C VAL A 64 20.82 6.21 24.00
N ALA A 65 20.23 6.63 25.13
CA ALA A 65 19.69 5.70 26.11
C ALA A 65 18.46 4.95 25.54
N SER A 66 18.29 3.69 25.92
CA SER A 66 17.22 2.82 25.39
C SER A 66 15.82 3.41 25.56
N ASN A 67 15.55 4.12 26.66
CA ASN A 67 14.25 4.74 26.91
C ASN A 67 14.02 6.01 26.08
N GLU A 68 15.08 6.68 25.65
CA GLU A 68 15.02 7.95 24.90
C GLU A 68 14.81 7.72 23.41
N LEU A 69 15.23 6.56 22.89
CA LEU A 69 14.98 6.13 21.51
C LEU A 69 13.49 6.19 21.13
N ARG A 70 12.59 5.99 22.09
CA ARG A 70 11.14 6.09 21.84
C ARG A 70 10.71 7.50 21.40
N TYR A 71 11.47 8.54 21.72
CA TYR A 71 11.13 9.92 21.39
C TYR A 71 11.53 10.32 19.96
N PHE A 72 12.34 9.52 19.25
CA PHE A 72 12.65 9.75 17.84
C PHE A 72 11.40 9.86 16.98
N ILE A 73 10.35 9.10 17.32
CA ILE A 73 9.12 9.05 16.52
C ILE A 73 8.17 10.23 16.79
N ILE A 74 8.49 11.15 17.71
CA ILE A 74 7.63 12.32 18.02
C ILE A 74 7.28 13.08 16.74
N TYR A 75 8.28 13.42 15.93
CA TYR A 75 8.07 14.12 14.66
C TYR A 75 7.21 13.32 13.67
N ALA A 76 7.43 12.00 13.58
CA ALA A 76 6.64 11.12 12.71
C ALA A 76 5.17 11.04 13.17
N LEU A 77 4.94 10.97 14.49
CA LEU A 77 3.59 10.97 15.08
C LEU A 77 2.87 12.30 14.84
N ILE A 78 3.56 13.43 14.95
CA ILE A 78 2.97 14.74 14.62
C ILE A 78 2.55 14.77 13.14
N GLY A 79 3.44 14.35 12.23
CA GLY A 79 3.14 14.27 10.80
C GLY A 79 1.92 13.40 10.49
N TRP A 80 1.86 12.23 11.12
CA TRP A 80 0.74 11.30 11.03
C TRP A 80 -0.56 11.91 11.58
N LEU A 81 -0.54 12.59 12.73
CA LEU A 81 -1.76 13.21 13.27
C LEU A 81 -2.30 14.33 12.36
N TYR A 82 -1.43 15.10 11.71
CA TYR A 82 -1.85 16.11 10.72
C TYR A 82 -2.55 15.47 9.51
N GLU A 83 -2.12 14.28 9.09
CA GLU A 83 -2.78 13.54 8.02
C GLU A 83 -4.21 13.13 8.39
N TYR A 84 -4.46 12.76 9.65
CA TYR A 84 -5.77 12.30 10.12
C TYR A 84 -6.72 13.42 10.58
N ARG A 85 -6.20 14.63 10.84
CA ARG A 85 -6.95 15.73 11.44
C ARG A 85 -8.07 16.30 10.56
N SER A 86 -7.86 16.40 9.24
CA SER A 86 -8.65 17.30 8.40
C SER A 86 -9.45 16.63 7.29
N PRO A 87 -10.79 16.77 7.33
CA PRO A 87 -11.68 16.52 6.19
C PRO A 87 -12.09 17.79 5.43
N ASP A 88 -11.70 18.99 5.88
CA ASP A 88 -12.05 20.26 5.23
C ASP A 88 -11.01 20.66 4.17
N ARG A 89 -11.46 21.01 2.97
CA ARG A 89 -10.61 21.18 1.78
C ARG A 89 -9.69 22.40 1.86
N GLU A 90 -10.12 23.46 2.54
CA GLU A 90 -9.33 24.69 2.67
C GLU A 90 -8.15 24.51 3.63
N GLN A 91 -8.41 23.90 4.79
CA GLN A 91 -7.39 23.64 5.82
C GLN A 91 -6.51 22.42 5.50
N ARG A 92 -6.98 21.51 4.63
CA ARG A 92 -6.24 20.31 4.22
C ARG A 92 -4.88 20.65 3.62
N LEU A 93 -4.77 21.70 2.83
CA LEU A 93 -3.50 22.06 2.18
C LEU A 93 -2.44 22.46 3.23
N ASP A 94 -2.81 23.27 4.21
CA ASP A 94 -1.91 23.69 5.30
C ASP A 94 -1.52 22.51 6.19
N ASP A 95 -2.46 21.59 6.44
CA ASP A 95 -2.22 20.36 7.20
C ASP A 95 -1.26 19.41 6.48
N ILE A 96 -1.40 19.26 5.16
CA ILE A 96 -0.47 18.46 4.36
C ILE A 96 0.93 19.08 4.38
N HIS A 97 1.06 20.39 4.21
CA HIS A 97 2.36 21.05 4.32
C HIS A 97 2.99 20.88 5.70
N SER A 98 2.19 20.99 6.75
CA SER A 98 2.63 20.73 8.12
C SER A 98 3.09 19.27 8.27
N ALA A 99 2.31 18.30 7.80
CA ALA A 99 2.64 16.88 7.85
C ALA A 99 3.97 16.58 7.15
N ILE A 100 4.15 17.08 5.91
CA ILE A 100 5.39 16.91 5.15
C ILE A 100 6.59 17.52 5.90
N SER A 101 6.44 18.73 6.47
CA SER A 101 7.50 19.38 7.25
C SER A 101 7.94 18.52 8.44
N TYR A 102 7.00 17.98 9.21
CA TYR A 102 7.31 17.11 10.36
C TYR A 102 7.91 15.75 9.94
N PHE A 103 7.42 15.13 8.87
CA PHE A 103 8.05 13.91 8.34
C PHE A 103 9.48 14.18 7.83
N LEU A 104 9.74 15.34 7.24
CA LEU A 104 11.09 15.72 6.84
C LEU A 104 12.00 15.99 8.04
N LYS A 105 11.52 16.67 9.09
CA LYS A 105 12.25 16.81 10.37
C LYS A 105 12.64 15.44 10.92
N TYR A 106 11.70 14.50 10.96
CA TYR A 106 11.94 13.13 11.39
C TYR A 106 13.03 12.42 10.59
N LEU A 107 12.97 12.50 9.25
CA LEU A 107 13.96 11.87 8.38
C LEU A 107 15.34 12.54 8.48
N HIS A 108 15.40 13.84 8.71
CA HIS A 108 16.67 14.54 8.98
C HIS A 108 17.28 14.09 10.31
N LEU A 109 16.49 13.99 11.38
CA LEU A 109 16.94 13.43 12.64
C LEU A 109 17.50 12.01 12.41
N CYS A 110 16.74 11.12 11.75
CA CYS A 110 17.21 9.76 11.48
C CYS A 110 18.47 9.71 10.60
N LYS A 111 18.66 10.68 9.70
CA LYS A 111 19.87 10.79 8.86
C LYS A 111 21.09 11.19 9.68
N ASN A 112 20.96 12.13 10.62
CA ASN A 112 22.06 12.59 11.47
C ASN A 112 22.62 11.42 12.31
N TYR A 113 21.73 10.53 12.77
CA TYR A 113 22.06 9.31 13.52
C TYR A 113 22.39 8.10 12.61
N GLY A 114 22.61 8.31 11.31
CA GLY A 114 23.06 7.25 10.38
C GLY A 114 22.03 6.17 10.03
N LEU A 115 20.75 6.33 10.39
CA LEU A 115 19.69 5.36 10.11
C LEU A 115 19.15 5.45 8.68
N VAL A 116 19.30 6.61 8.04
CA VAL A 116 18.76 6.90 6.70
C VAL A 116 19.88 7.40 5.80
N GLN A 117 20.08 6.72 4.67
CA GLN A 117 21.05 7.15 3.65
C GLN A 117 20.47 8.22 2.71
N HIS A 118 19.19 8.12 2.35
CA HIS A 118 18.54 8.99 1.39
C HIS A 118 17.21 9.51 1.92
N ILE A 119 17.08 10.83 1.98
CA ILE A 119 15.81 11.52 2.25
C ILE A 119 15.15 11.82 0.89
N PRO A 120 13.85 11.56 0.70
CA PRO A 120 13.13 11.97 -0.51
C PRO A 120 13.32 13.47 -0.73
N ARG A 121 14.01 13.85 -1.82
CA ARG A 121 14.39 15.26 -2.10
C ARG A 121 13.19 16.20 -2.01
N GLU A 122 13.40 17.35 -1.39
CA GLU A 122 12.48 18.51 -1.37
C GLU A 122 12.40 19.24 -2.71
N GLN A 123 13.33 18.99 -3.63
CA GLN A 123 13.49 19.79 -4.83
C GLN A 123 12.34 19.59 -5.82
N HIS A 124 11.50 20.62 -5.92
CA HIS A 124 10.80 21.00 -7.15
C HIS A 124 11.84 21.24 -8.25
N ASP A 125 12.27 20.18 -8.92
CA ASP A 125 12.88 20.37 -10.25
C ASP A 125 11.71 20.58 -11.22
N ASP A 126 11.52 21.83 -11.68
CA ASP A 126 10.53 22.22 -12.70
C ASP A 126 10.69 21.42 -14.02
N ASN A 127 11.71 20.57 -14.12
CA ASN A 127 11.96 19.64 -15.21
C ASN A 127 11.21 18.29 -15.08
N ASP A 128 10.46 18.07 -14.00
CA ASP A 128 9.72 16.82 -13.74
C ASP A 128 8.50 16.60 -14.65
N LYS A 129 8.21 17.53 -15.56
CA LYS A 129 7.12 17.40 -16.55
C LYS A 129 7.30 16.17 -17.47
N TYR A 130 8.49 15.60 -17.52
CA TYR A 130 8.84 14.40 -18.30
C TYR A 130 9.20 13.16 -17.48
N ARG A 131 9.23 13.25 -16.13
CA ARG A 131 9.34 12.06 -15.27
C ARG A 131 7.94 11.49 -15.01
N LEU A 132 7.23 11.18 -16.09
CA LEU A 132 6.19 10.15 -16.07
C LEU A 132 6.84 8.90 -15.49
N HIS A 133 6.55 8.63 -14.21
CA HIS A 133 6.98 7.47 -13.44
C HIS A 133 8.02 6.65 -14.18
N ALA A 134 9.30 7.08 -14.13
CA ALA A 134 10.38 6.12 -14.30
C ALA A 134 10.04 5.07 -13.26
N THR A 135 9.45 3.98 -13.74
CA THR A 135 8.84 2.94 -12.93
C THR A 135 9.87 2.62 -11.88
N GLU A 136 9.65 3.01 -10.62
CA GLU A 136 10.32 2.34 -9.53
C GLU A 136 10.10 0.87 -9.84
N ASP A 137 11.19 0.16 -10.18
CA ASP A 137 11.07 -1.18 -10.73
C ASP A 137 10.10 -1.92 -9.83
N ARG A 138 9.06 -2.54 -10.37
CA ARG A 138 8.03 -3.21 -9.55
C ARG A 138 8.66 -4.06 -8.44
N GLN A 139 9.86 -4.58 -8.70
CA GLN A 139 10.74 -5.25 -7.77
C GLN A 139 11.15 -4.42 -6.54
N THR A 140 11.57 -3.15 -6.66
CA THR A 140 11.93 -2.28 -5.53
C THR A 140 10.73 -1.98 -4.64
N ARG A 141 9.55 -1.72 -5.22
CA ARG A 141 8.32 -1.56 -4.43
C ARG A 141 7.94 -2.84 -3.69
N ILE A 142 8.08 -4.00 -4.35
CA ILE A 142 7.88 -5.30 -3.70
C ILE A 142 8.89 -5.50 -2.56
N GLN A 143 10.15 -5.10 -2.77
CA GLN A 143 11.19 -5.22 -1.77
C GLN A 143 10.91 -4.33 -0.55
N LYS A 144 10.64 -3.04 -0.74
CA LYS A 144 10.24 -2.10 0.34
C LYS A 144 9.06 -2.64 1.15
N LEU A 145 8.02 -3.14 0.47
CA LEU A 145 6.86 -3.73 1.15
C LEU A 145 7.20 -5.01 1.93
N LYS A 146 8.11 -5.85 1.42
CA LYS A 146 8.58 -7.04 2.13
C LYS A 146 9.39 -6.67 3.38
N GLU A 147 10.28 -5.69 3.26
CA GLU A 147 11.09 -5.18 4.37
C GLU A 147 10.21 -4.55 5.46
N LYS A 148 9.26 -3.69 5.08
CA LYS A 148 8.29 -3.11 6.01
C LYS A 148 7.47 -4.16 6.76
N LYS A 149 6.99 -5.19 6.06
CA LYS A 149 6.28 -6.33 6.67
C LYS A 149 7.17 -7.20 7.55
N ALA A 150 8.46 -7.30 7.25
CA ALA A 150 9.41 -8.03 8.09
C ALA A 150 9.64 -7.28 9.41
N LEU A 151 9.78 -5.95 9.36
CA LEU A 151 9.86 -5.10 10.55
C LEU A 151 8.60 -5.21 11.40
N GLU A 152 7.41 -5.15 10.80
CA GLU A 152 6.14 -5.29 11.53
C GLU A 152 6.04 -6.62 12.31
N LYS A 153 6.43 -7.73 11.67
CA LYS A 153 6.49 -9.05 12.31
C LYS A 153 7.50 -9.10 13.46
N SER A 154 8.67 -8.48 13.27
CA SER A 154 9.72 -8.45 14.28
C SER A 154 9.29 -7.62 15.50
N ILE A 155 8.69 -6.44 15.26
CA ILE A 155 8.09 -5.59 16.31
C ILE A 155 7.01 -6.36 17.08
N ALA A 156 6.13 -7.10 16.40
CA ALA A 156 5.09 -7.89 17.07
C ALA A 156 5.68 -8.95 18.00
N LYS A 157 6.71 -9.67 17.54
CA LYS A 157 7.43 -10.67 18.34
C LYS A 157 8.16 -10.04 19.54
N LEU A 158 8.84 -8.92 19.33
CA LEU A 158 9.52 -8.20 20.40
C LEU A 158 8.52 -7.63 21.43
N ARG A 159 7.34 -7.20 20.99
CA ARG A 159 6.26 -6.76 21.89
C ARG A 159 5.74 -7.91 22.76
N GLU A 160 5.56 -9.10 22.20
CA GLU A 160 5.17 -10.30 22.95
C GLU A 160 6.24 -10.67 23.99
N MET A 161 7.51 -10.71 23.59
CA MET A 161 8.64 -10.97 24.48
C MET A 161 8.80 -9.94 25.60
N ALA A 162 8.42 -8.68 25.33
CA ALA A 162 8.46 -7.62 26.34
C ALA A 162 7.29 -7.69 27.35
N GLN A 163 6.21 -8.41 27.05
CA GLN A 163 5.07 -8.60 27.96
C GLN A 163 5.30 -9.71 29.00
N ASP A 164 6.16 -10.69 28.70
CA ASP A 164 6.53 -11.76 29.62
C ASP A 164 7.48 -11.23 30.72
N ALA A 165 6.88 -10.88 31.86
CA ALA A 165 7.42 -9.94 32.83
C ALA A 165 8.21 -10.60 33.98
N ASP A 166 9.43 -11.08 33.73
CA ASP A 166 10.37 -11.37 34.84
C ASP A 166 11.76 -10.70 34.70
N ARG A 167 12.07 -10.13 33.53
CA ARG A 167 13.13 -9.13 33.37
C ARG A 167 12.95 -8.48 32.00
N VAL A 168 12.45 -7.24 31.97
CA VAL A 168 12.43 -6.49 30.71
C VAL A 168 13.89 -6.17 30.38
N ASP A 169 14.51 -7.04 29.58
CA ASP A 169 15.88 -6.85 29.15
C ASP A 169 15.97 -5.52 28.39
N ASP A 170 16.90 -4.67 28.80
CA ASP A 170 17.07 -3.35 28.21
C ASP A 170 17.42 -3.47 26.72
N GLU A 171 18.10 -4.57 26.37
CA GLU A 171 18.41 -4.95 25.00
C GLU A 171 17.15 -5.18 24.15
N ILE A 172 16.12 -5.85 24.70
CA ILE A 172 14.85 -6.08 23.98
C ILE A 172 14.12 -4.75 23.73
N LYS A 173 14.07 -3.86 24.72
CA LYS A 173 13.46 -2.52 24.56
C LYS A 173 14.20 -1.72 23.49
N ARG A 174 15.52 -1.73 23.54
CA ARG A 174 16.37 -1.03 22.56
C ARG A 174 16.15 -1.54 21.15
N GLN A 175 16.11 -2.87 20.97
CA GLN A 175 15.81 -3.50 19.68
C GLN A 175 14.41 -3.10 19.19
N LEU A 176 13.41 -3.16 20.07
CA LEU A 176 12.03 -2.80 19.77
C LEU A 176 11.89 -1.34 19.31
N TYR A 177 12.51 -0.38 20.00
CA TYR A 177 12.47 1.02 19.58
C TYR A 177 13.25 1.26 18.29
N THR A 178 14.40 0.61 18.11
CA THR A 178 15.20 0.70 16.88
C THR A 178 14.42 0.19 15.66
N GLU A 179 13.72 -0.93 15.79
CA GLU A 179 12.87 -1.45 14.72
C GLU A 179 11.67 -0.56 14.45
N GLN A 180 11.06 0.01 15.49
CA GLN A 180 9.98 1.00 15.32
C GLN A 180 10.45 2.23 14.54
N ILE A 181 11.64 2.76 14.86
CA ILE A 181 12.22 3.89 14.10
C ILE A 181 12.42 3.47 12.63
N LYS A 182 12.98 2.29 12.35
CA LYS A 182 13.14 1.80 10.97
C LYS A 182 11.82 1.66 10.23
N TRP A 183 10.78 1.19 10.90
CA TRP A 183 9.45 1.07 10.31
C TRP A 183 8.86 2.44 9.98
N TRP A 184 8.96 3.40 10.92
CA TRP A 184 8.48 4.76 10.72
C TRP A 184 9.24 5.51 9.63
N ILE A 185 10.53 5.23 9.42
CA ILE A 185 11.30 5.74 8.27
C ILE A 185 10.63 5.32 6.96
N GLN A 186 10.31 4.04 6.81
CA GLN A 186 9.66 3.54 5.58
C GLN A 186 8.25 4.15 5.42
N GLN A 187 7.50 4.23 6.51
CA GLN A 187 6.16 4.85 6.53
C GLN A 187 6.23 6.33 6.10
N ALA A 188 7.10 7.13 6.71
CA ALA A 188 7.23 8.56 6.42
C ALA A 188 7.62 8.82 4.96
N GLN A 189 8.47 7.99 4.35
CA GLN A 189 8.83 8.10 2.94
C GLN A 189 7.64 7.83 2.00
N GLU A 190 6.83 6.83 2.33
CA GLU A 190 5.60 6.50 1.59
C GLU A 190 4.56 7.62 1.73
N ASP A 191 4.35 8.12 2.95
CA ASP A 191 3.37 9.17 3.25
C ASP A 191 3.77 10.50 2.61
N ILE A 192 5.04 10.90 2.64
CA ILE A 192 5.52 12.09 1.91
C ILE A 192 5.19 11.99 0.41
N ALA A 193 5.38 10.81 -0.20
CA ALA A 193 5.07 10.64 -1.62
C ALA A 193 3.56 10.76 -1.89
N ALA A 194 2.73 10.12 -1.06
CA ALA A 194 1.28 10.19 -1.15
C ALA A 194 0.75 11.62 -0.97
N LEU A 195 1.25 12.32 0.05
CA LEU A 195 0.89 13.71 0.36
C LEU A 195 1.33 14.68 -0.75
N LYS A 196 2.50 14.48 -1.36
CA LYS A 196 2.95 15.26 -2.53
C LYS A 196 2.03 15.06 -3.74
N ASP A 197 1.55 13.84 -3.98
CA ASP A 197 0.60 13.57 -5.05
C ASP A 197 -0.79 14.17 -4.75
N GLU A 198 -1.20 14.18 -3.49
CA GLU A 198 -2.42 14.88 -3.04
C GLU A 198 -2.31 16.41 -3.27
N ILE A 199 -1.16 17.03 -2.95
CA ILE A 199 -0.92 18.46 -3.23
C ILE A 199 -1.12 18.74 -4.72
N LYS A 200 -0.52 17.93 -5.60
CA LYS A 200 -0.68 18.11 -7.06
C LYS A 200 -2.15 18.05 -7.43
N LEU A 201 -2.90 17.07 -6.93
CA LEU A 201 -4.33 16.92 -7.21
C LEU A 201 -5.15 18.13 -6.71
N LEU A 202 -4.86 18.61 -5.51
CA LEU A 202 -5.52 19.79 -4.93
C LEU A 202 -5.17 21.07 -5.70
N GLN A 203 -3.95 21.21 -6.21
CA GLN A 203 -3.54 22.33 -7.06
C GLN A 203 -4.27 22.30 -8.41
N PHE A 204 -4.27 21.16 -9.10
CA PHE A 204 -5.02 20.99 -10.36
C PHE A 204 -6.52 21.26 -10.19
N SER A 205 -7.09 20.96 -9.03
CA SER A 205 -8.50 21.21 -8.73
C SER A 205 -8.85 22.70 -8.51
N LYS A 206 -7.85 23.57 -8.32
CA LYS A 206 -8.02 25.03 -8.20
C LYS A 206 -7.90 25.75 -9.55
N ASP A 207 -7.38 25.09 -10.59
CA ASP A 207 -7.27 25.68 -11.92
C ASP A 207 -8.67 25.90 -12.56
N PRO A 208 -9.10 27.16 -12.78
CA PRO A 208 -10.44 27.46 -13.29
C PRO A 208 -10.68 26.96 -14.72
N HIS A 209 -9.62 26.61 -15.47
CA HIS A 209 -9.73 26.02 -16.81
C HIS A 209 -10.09 24.53 -16.82
N LEU A 210 -9.98 23.84 -15.68
CA LEU A 210 -10.29 22.42 -15.50
C LEU A 210 -11.45 22.18 -14.53
N GLN A 211 -12.00 23.24 -13.92
CA GLN A 211 -13.37 23.18 -13.42
C GLN A 211 -14.22 22.83 -14.63
N MET A 212 -14.64 21.57 -14.70
CA MET A 212 -15.56 21.12 -15.73
C MET A 212 -16.67 22.16 -15.78
N THR A 213 -16.74 22.89 -16.89
CA THR A 213 -18.00 23.43 -17.34
C THR A 213 -18.96 22.27 -17.18
N THR A 214 -19.87 22.35 -16.22
CA THR A 214 -21.02 21.46 -16.19
C THR A 214 -21.53 21.49 -17.62
N PRO A 215 -21.50 20.38 -18.37
CA PRO A 215 -21.92 20.41 -19.75
C PRO A 215 -23.36 20.87 -19.71
N THR A 216 -23.60 22.13 -20.10
CA THR A 216 -24.93 22.65 -20.38
C THR A 216 -25.56 21.63 -21.30
N ALA A 217 -26.65 21.04 -20.82
CA ALA A 217 -27.28 19.84 -21.35
C ALA A 217 -27.28 19.81 -22.87
N SER A 218 -26.25 19.17 -23.45
CA SER A 218 -26.30 18.70 -24.83
C SER A 218 -27.20 17.50 -24.81
N THR A 219 -28.31 17.59 -25.53
CA THR A 219 -29.45 16.67 -25.55
C THR A 219 -29.16 15.28 -26.14
N ASN A 220 -27.90 14.87 -26.27
CA ASN A 220 -27.54 13.53 -26.69
C ASN A 220 -27.36 12.62 -25.48
N LYS A 221 -28.48 12.15 -24.93
CA LYS A 221 -28.50 11.05 -23.97
C LYS A 221 -27.97 9.79 -24.66
N LEU A 222 -26.73 9.41 -24.38
CA LEU A 222 -26.31 8.01 -24.54
C LEU A 222 -27.15 7.16 -23.56
N PRO A 223 -27.59 5.94 -23.92
CA PRO A 223 -28.36 5.11 -23.01
C PRO A 223 -27.45 4.69 -21.84
N VAL A 224 -27.64 5.35 -20.69
CA VAL A 224 -27.06 4.93 -19.41
C VAL A 224 -28.19 4.29 -18.64
N ASP A 225 -28.35 2.97 -18.80
CA ASP A 225 -29.08 2.13 -17.87
C ASP A 225 -28.39 0.76 -17.83
N GLY A 226 -27.30 0.70 -17.08
CA GLY A 226 -26.59 -0.53 -16.76
C GLY A 226 -25.46 -0.27 -15.76
N PRO A 227 -25.23 -1.15 -14.77
CA PRO A 227 -24.12 -0.98 -13.84
C PRO A 227 -22.78 -1.02 -14.60
N PHE A 228 -21.92 -0.04 -14.33
CA PHE A 228 -20.58 0.03 -14.92
C PHE A 228 -19.79 -1.22 -14.51
N THR A 229 -19.36 -2.03 -15.46
CA THR A 229 -18.50 -3.20 -15.21
C THR A 229 -17.08 -2.85 -15.61
N ILE A 230 -16.14 -3.01 -14.67
CA ILE A 230 -14.71 -2.86 -14.93
C ILE A 230 -14.25 -4.13 -15.67
N VAL A 231 -14.05 -4.02 -16.98
CA VAL A 231 -13.58 -5.14 -17.81
C VAL A 231 -12.07 -5.25 -17.67
N THR A 232 -11.58 -6.36 -17.09
CA THR A 232 -10.14 -6.62 -16.98
C THR A 232 -9.58 -7.00 -18.35
N THR A 233 -8.29 -6.78 -18.60
CA THR A 233 -7.62 -7.18 -19.85
C THR A 233 -7.78 -8.68 -20.15
N LYS A 234 -7.88 -9.52 -19.11
CA LYS A 234 -8.22 -10.95 -19.21
C LYS A 234 -9.64 -11.18 -19.72
N ASP A 235 -10.62 -10.43 -19.23
CA ASP A 235 -12.02 -10.53 -19.66
C ASP A 235 -12.16 -10.12 -21.14
N ARG A 236 -11.34 -9.15 -21.58
CA ARG A 236 -11.30 -8.71 -22.97
C ARG A 236 -10.74 -9.79 -23.91
N LEU A 237 -9.65 -10.45 -23.51
CA LEU A 237 -9.07 -11.57 -24.25
C LEU A 237 -10.01 -12.78 -24.30
N TYR A 238 -10.71 -13.10 -23.20
CA TYR A 238 -11.75 -14.13 -23.20
C TYR A 238 -12.89 -13.80 -24.16
N LYS A 239 -13.29 -12.53 -24.22
CA LYS A 239 -14.37 -12.03 -25.10
C LYS A 239 -13.97 -12.03 -26.58
N GLU A 240 -12.71 -11.75 -26.88
CA GLU A 240 -12.15 -11.82 -28.24
C GLU A 240 -11.92 -13.29 -28.67
N ALA A 241 -11.45 -14.16 -27.78
CA ALA A 241 -11.18 -15.58 -28.05
C ALA A 241 -12.45 -16.42 -28.27
N ILE A 242 -13.58 -16.04 -27.66
CA ILE A 242 -14.87 -16.73 -27.83
C ILE A 242 -15.63 -16.21 -29.07
N GLY A 243 -15.03 -15.29 -29.84
CA GLY A 243 -15.50 -14.94 -31.17
C GLY A 243 -16.80 -14.13 -31.16
N GLY A 244 -16.68 -12.82 -30.89
CA GLY A 244 -17.41 -11.76 -31.60
C GLY A 244 -18.95 -11.78 -31.68
N ALA A 245 -19.65 -12.74 -31.09
CA ALA A 245 -21.08 -12.71 -30.90
C ALA A 245 -21.32 -12.11 -29.50
N GLY A 246 -21.82 -10.88 -29.46
CA GLY A 246 -22.36 -10.30 -28.24
C GLY A 246 -23.31 -11.31 -27.58
N TYR A 247 -23.33 -11.34 -26.25
CA TYR A 247 -24.16 -12.23 -25.43
C TYR A 247 -25.48 -12.56 -26.15
N PRO A 248 -25.67 -13.80 -26.65
CA PRO A 248 -26.96 -14.19 -27.15
C PRO A 248 -27.89 -14.19 -25.94
N SER A 249 -28.82 -13.24 -26.01
CA SER A 249 -30.21 -13.30 -25.53
C SER A 249 -30.51 -14.31 -24.44
N VAL A 250 -31.02 -13.80 -23.32
CA VAL A 250 -32.02 -14.39 -22.41
C VAL A 250 -32.23 -15.91 -22.57
N PRO A 251 -32.06 -16.72 -21.51
CA PRO A 251 -32.24 -18.16 -21.57
C PRO A 251 -33.51 -18.55 -22.35
N THR A 252 -33.35 -19.11 -23.55
CA THR A 252 -34.46 -19.44 -24.45
C THR A 252 -35.15 -20.75 -24.07
N MET A 253 -34.64 -21.43 -23.05
CA MET A 253 -35.10 -22.74 -22.64
C MET A 253 -35.26 -22.78 -21.12
N THR A 254 -36.34 -23.41 -20.67
CA THR A 254 -36.60 -23.59 -19.25
C THR A 254 -35.68 -24.65 -18.65
N VAL A 255 -35.47 -24.60 -17.33
CA VAL A 255 -34.66 -25.61 -16.62
C VAL A 255 -35.18 -27.03 -16.87
N GLN A 256 -36.50 -27.19 -17.00
CA GLN A 256 -37.14 -28.47 -17.28
C GLN A 256 -36.77 -29.01 -18.66
N GLU A 257 -36.92 -28.18 -19.70
CA GLU A 257 -36.56 -28.53 -21.08
C GLU A 257 -35.06 -28.86 -21.21
N PHE A 258 -34.21 -28.23 -20.39
CA PHE A 258 -32.79 -28.57 -20.33
C PHE A 258 -32.53 -30.00 -19.85
N TYR A 259 -33.22 -30.44 -18.80
CA TYR A 259 -33.07 -31.81 -18.30
C TYR A 259 -33.64 -32.83 -19.29
N ASP A 260 -34.73 -32.51 -19.98
CA ASP A 260 -35.32 -33.39 -20.99
C ASP A 260 -34.40 -33.57 -22.21
N ASP A 261 -33.76 -32.49 -22.66
CA ASP A 261 -32.77 -32.55 -23.74
C ASP A 261 -31.50 -33.29 -23.34
N LEU A 262 -31.07 -33.10 -22.08
CA LEU A 262 -29.92 -33.82 -21.53
C LEU A 262 -30.21 -35.33 -21.46
N ALA A 263 -31.41 -35.73 -21.01
CA ALA A 263 -31.83 -37.12 -20.95
C ALA A 263 -31.92 -37.77 -22.34
N LYS A 264 -32.44 -37.05 -23.35
CA LYS A 264 -32.48 -37.53 -24.75
C LYS A 264 -31.08 -37.72 -25.33
N ARG A 265 -30.16 -36.79 -25.07
CA ARG A 265 -28.75 -36.91 -25.52
C ARG A 265 -28.04 -38.07 -24.83
N GLN A 266 -28.29 -38.26 -23.53
CA GLN A 266 -27.69 -39.34 -22.76
C GLN A 266 -28.22 -40.72 -23.17
N ALA A 267 -29.49 -40.80 -23.57
CA ALA A 267 -30.10 -42.02 -24.13
C ALA A 267 -29.60 -42.39 -25.54
N GLN A 268 -29.03 -41.43 -26.27
CA GLN A 268 -28.49 -41.62 -27.63
C GLN A 268 -26.97 -41.87 -27.66
N GLN A 269 -26.28 -41.80 -26.52
CA GLN A 269 -24.86 -42.13 -26.46
C GLN A 269 -24.65 -43.64 -26.24
N PRO A 270 -23.83 -44.32 -27.06
CA PRO A 270 -23.44 -45.69 -26.80
C PRO A 270 -22.62 -45.77 -25.50
N ALA A 271 -22.77 -46.88 -24.77
CA ALA A 271 -22.09 -47.07 -23.48
C ALA A 271 -20.58 -46.86 -23.61
N PRO A 272 -19.93 -46.15 -22.66
CA PRO A 272 -18.50 -45.92 -22.71
C PRO A 272 -17.74 -47.25 -22.64
N PRO A 273 -16.62 -47.39 -23.39
CA PRO A 273 -15.78 -48.57 -23.28
C PRO A 273 -15.24 -48.73 -21.84
N PRO A 274 -14.95 -49.97 -21.40
CA PRO A 274 -14.45 -50.21 -20.05
C PRO A 274 -13.18 -49.39 -19.80
N LYS A 275 -13.13 -48.70 -18.65
CA LYS A 275 -11.98 -47.89 -18.26
C LYS A 275 -10.71 -48.75 -18.23
N PRO A 276 -9.61 -48.31 -18.87
CA PRO A 276 -8.33 -49.00 -18.75
C PRO A 276 -7.86 -48.97 -17.29
N ALA A 277 -7.14 -50.01 -16.89
CA ALA A 277 -6.63 -50.17 -15.53
C ALA A 277 -5.78 -48.95 -15.11
N PRO A 278 -5.81 -48.55 -13.83
CA PRO A 278 -4.97 -47.47 -13.32
C PRO A 278 -3.48 -47.81 -13.54
N LEU A 279 -2.76 -46.87 -14.15
CA LEU A 279 -1.32 -46.93 -14.38
C LEU A 279 -0.57 -46.92 -13.04
N SER A 280 0.58 -47.59 -12.97
CA SER A 280 1.43 -47.57 -11.77
C SER A 280 2.14 -46.22 -11.59
N ASP A 281 2.56 -45.89 -10.36
CA ASP A 281 3.24 -44.63 -10.04
C ASP A 281 4.52 -44.40 -10.85
N GLU A 282 5.21 -45.48 -11.26
CA GLU A 282 6.39 -45.42 -12.14
C GLU A 282 6.04 -44.97 -13.56
N GLN A 283 4.89 -45.43 -14.09
CA GLN A 283 4.40 -45.03 -15.41
C GLN A 283 3.90 -43.58 -15.40
N LEU A 284 3.30 -43.13 -14.30
CA LEU A 284 2.89 -41.74 -14.09
C LEU A 284 4.11 -40.81 -14.10
N ASN A 285 5.19 -41.18 -13.39
CA ASN A 285 6.42 -40.39 -13.35
C ASN A 285 7.10 -40.32 -14.73
N GLU A 286 7.16 -41.41 -15.50
CA GLU A 286 7.70 -41.38 -16.88
C GLU A 286 6.87 -40.51 -17.82
N ILE A 287 5.54 -40.52 -17.69
CA ILE A 287 4.64 -39.68 -18.48
C ILE A 287 4.87 -38.21 -18.13
N ASP A 288 4.97 -37.87 -16.85
CA ASP A 288 5.17 -36.50 -16.36
C ASP A 288 6.53 -35.95 -16.84
N ASP A 289 7.58 -36.79 -16.79
CA ASP A 289 8.90 -36.45 -17.35
C ASP A 289 8.86 -36.24 -18.87
N SER A 290 8.14 -37.08 -19.61
CA SER A 290 8.04 -36.95 -21.07
C SER A 290 7.23 -35.73 -21.50
N THR A 291 6.12 -35.45 -20.80
CA THR A 291 5.24 -34.31 -21.07
C THR A 291 5.90 -33.01 -20.65
N HIS A 292 6.63 -32.99 -19.54
CA HIS A 292 7.44 -31.83 -19.16
C HIS A 292 8.48 -31.52 -20.23
N ARG A 293 9.20 -32.52 -20.74
CA ARG A 293 10.18 -32.32 -21.84
C ARG A 293 9.52 -31.81 -23.11
N GLN A 294 8.35 -32.33 -23.47
CA GLN A 294 7.62 -31.87 -24.65
C GLN A 294 7.13 -30.42 -24.50
N ASN A 295 6.62 -30.05 -23.33
CA ASN A 295 6.18 -28.68 -23.04
C ASN A 295 7.35 -27.69 -23.06
N VAL A 296 8.53 -28.09 -22.58
CA VAL A 296 9.74 -27.26 -22.66
C VAL A 296 10.15 -27.03 -24.12
N ARG A 297 10.11 -28.07 -24.98
CA ARG A 297 10.39 -27.91 -26.42
C ARG A 297 9.39 -27.00 -27.11
N LEU A 298 8.11 -27.19 -26.86
CA LEU A 298 7.04 -26.34 -27.42
C LEU A 298 7.18 -24.88 -26.97
N MET A 299 7.61 -24.66 -25.72
CA MET A 299 7.86 -23.31 -25.20
C MET A 299 9.10 -22.65 -25.81
N ASP A 300 10.08 -23.43 -26.24
CA ASP A 300 11.27 -22.92 -26.94
C ASP A 300 10.91 -22.55 -28.38
N GLU A 301 10.24 -23.46 -29.10
CA GLU A 301 9.76 -23.27 -30.47
C GLU A 301 8.79 -22.08 -30.58
N TYR A 302 7.86 -21.94 -29.62
CA TYR A 302 6.96 -20.80 -29.56
C TYR A 302 7.71 -19.46 -29.37
N LYS A 303 8.80 -19.42 -28.58
CA LYS A 303 9.58 -18.20 -28.37
C LYS A 303 10.39 -17.82 -29.60
N ASP A 304 10.88 -18.80 -30.34
CA ASP A 304 11.59 -18.59 -31.60
C ASP A 304 10.65 -18.01 -32.68
N GLU A 305 9.41 -18.51 -32.75
CA GLU A 305 8.38 -17.99 -33.65
C GLU A 305 7.81 -16.63 -33.21
N ASN A 306 7.83 -16.33 -31.91
CA ASN A 306 7.24 -15.11 -31.34
C ASN A 306 8.30 -14.21 -30.68
N PRO A 307 9.08 -13.46 -31.48
CA PRO A 307 10.07 -12.54 -30.93
C PRO A 307 9.41 -11.46 -30.06
N ARG A 308 10.13 -11.04 -29.02
CA ARG A 308 9.66 -10.01 -28.08
C ARG A 308 9.16 -8.78 -28.83
N GLY A 309 7.88 -8.44 -28.61
CA GLY A 309 7.22 -7.29 -29.24
C GLY A 309 6.41 -7.61 -30.50
N SER A 310 6.24 -8.88 -30.89
CA SER A 310 5.39 -9.31 -32.02
C SER A 310 3.92 -8.84 -31.87
N GLY A 311 3.36 -8.86 -30.66
CA GLY A 311 1.96 -8.48 -30.40
C GLY A 311 1.65 -6.98 -30.43
N ASN A 312 2.65 -6.09 -30.43
CA ASN A 312 2.45 -4.64 -30.31
C ASN A 312 2.58 -3.88 -31.64
N ARG A 313 2.51 -4.60 -32.78
CA ARG A 313 2.71 -4.04 -34.13
C ARG A 313 1.42 -3.60 -34.84
N TYR A 314 0.24 -3.93 -34.30
CA TYR A 314 -1.04 -3.72 -34.99
C TYR A 314 -1.59 -2.28 -34.94
N ASN A 315 -0.98 -1.37 -34.16
CA ASN A 315 -1.40 0.04 -34.05
C ASN A 315 -0.41 1.01 -34.74
N ARG A 316 0.35 0.54 -35.74
CA ARG A 316 1.24 1.37 -36.56
C ARG A 316 0.74 1.40 -38.01
N SER A 317 -0.39 2.07 -38.22
CA SER A 317 -0.86 2.51 -39.53
C SER A 317 -1.74 3.74 -39.35
#